data_AF-A0A9E4Q3D5-F1
#
_entry.id   AF-A0A9E4Q3D5-F1
#
_cell.length_a   1.000
_cell.length_b   1.000
_cell.length_c   1.000
_cell.angle_alpha   90.00
_cell.angle_beta   90.00
_cell.angle_gamma   90.00
#
_symmetry.space_group_name_H-M   'P 1'
#
loop_
_entity.id
_entity.type
_entity.pdbx_description
1 polymer ?
#
loop_
_entity_poly.entity_id
_entity_poly.type
_entity_poly.pdbx_seq_one_letter_code
_entity_poly.pdbx_strand_id
1 'polypeptide(L)' 'MPAQTGKRYVCSKCGAEVIVTRGGDATLYCHHDGEKVELKLKT' A
#
# COMPACT_ATOMS: atom_id res chain seq x y z
N MET A 1 4.75 7.29 -2.22
CA MET A 1 5.60 6.68 -1.18
C MET A 1 6.21 5.42 -1.77
N PRO A 2 7.50 5.14 -1.56
CA PRO A 2 8.11 3.90 -2.03
C PRO A 2 7.46 2.68 -1.35
N ALA A 3 7.32 1.60 -2.11
CA ALA A 3 6.84 0.32 -1.62
C ALA A 3 7.92 -0.33 -0.74
N GLN A 4 7.63 -0.55 0.54
CA GLN A 4 8.56 -1.09 1.53
C GLN A 4 8.28 -2.56 1.80
N THR A 5 9.25 -3.44 1.55
CA THR A 5 9.13 -4.87 1.83
C THR A 5 8.74 -5.15 3.29
N GLY A 6 7.81 -6.07 3.50
CA GLY A 6 7.34 -6.51 4.82
C GLY A 6 6.36 -5.54 5.49
N LYS A 7 6.06 -4.39 4.87
CA LYS A 7 5.07 -3.45 5.38
C LYS A 7 3.67 -3.76 4.84
N ARG A 8 2.66 -3.44 5.68
CA ARG A 8 1.24 -3.54 5.34
C ARG A 8 0.70 -2.20 4.90
N TYR A 9 -0.07 -2.20 3.83
CA TYR A 9 -0.75 -1.03 3.29
C TYR A 9 -2.25 -1.28 3.29
N VAL A 10 -3.00 -0.22 3.58
CA VAL A 10 -4.47 -0.22 3.60
C VAL A 10 -4.98 0.73 2.53
N CYS A 11 -5.95 0.26 1.74
CA CYS A 11 -6.77 1.15 0.92
C CYS A 11 -7.92 1.71 1.78
N SER A 12 -7.98 3.03 1.92
CA SER A 12 -9.06 3.72 2.65
C SER A 12 -10.42 3.61 1.98
N LYS A 13 -10.46 3.39 0.65
CA LYS A 13 -11.69 3.27 -0.15
C LYS A 13 -12.41 1.92 0.02
N CYS A 14 -11.67 0.81 -0.04
CA CYS A 14 -12.26 -0.54 -0.01
C CYS A 14 -11.88 -1.36 1.23
N GLY A 15 -10.97 -0.88 2.07
CA GLY A 15 -10.49 -1.60 3.25
C GLY A 15 -9.51 -2.74 2.95
N ALA A 16 -9.09 -2.93 1.69
CA ALA A 16 -8.14 -3.98 1.34
C ALA A 16 -6.80 -3.79 2.04
N GLU A 17 -6.27 -4.89 2.60
CA GLU A 17 -4.95 -4.95 3.24
C GLU A 17 -3.99 -5.75 2.37
N VAL A 18 -2.85 -5.14 2.01
CA VAL A 18 -1.81 -5.79 1.20
C VAL A 18 -0.46 -5.73 1.89
N ILE A 19 0.37 -6.75 1.70
CA ILE A 19 1.77 -6.79 2.17
C ILE A 19 2.68 -6.70 0.95
N VAL A 20 3.65 -5.80 1.01
CA VAL A 20 4.69 -5.73 -0.02
C VAL A 20 5.71 -6.85 0.23
N THR A 21 5.80 -7.81 -0.68
CA THR A 21 6.82 -8.88 -0.63
C THR A 21 8.10 -8.51 -1.40
N ARG A 22 8.02 -7.49 -2.26
CA ARG A 22 9.16 -6.92 -3.00
C ARG A 22 9.03 -5.40 -3.06
N GLY A 23 9.96 -4.70 -2.44
CA GLY A 23 10.01 -3.24 -2.43
C GLY A 23 10.49 -2.61 -3.74
N GLY A 24 10.29 -1.31 -3.85
CA GLY A 24 10.71 -0.48 -4.98
C GLY A 24 10.26 0.97 -4.84
N ASP A 25 10.72 1.83 -5.74
CA ASP A 25 10.45 3.28 -5.67
C ASP A 25 9.07 3.70 -6.20
N ALA A 26 8.32 2.74 -6.74
CA ALA A 26 6.97 2.97 -7.24
C ALA A 26 5.97 3.25 -6.11
N THR A 27 4.95 4.05 -6.41
CA THR A 27 3.80 4.27 -5.52
C THR A 27 2.76 3.17 -5.72
N LEU A 28 2.22 2.65 -4.62
CA LEU A 28 1.19 1.62 -4.64
C LEU A 28 -0.19 2.26 -4.84
N TYR A 29 -0.94 1.69 -5.78
CA TYR A 29 -2.30 2.09 -6.11
C TYR A 29 -3.25 0.91 -5.97
N CYS A 30 -4.48 1.18 -5.54
CA CYS A 30 -5.59 0.25 -5.49
C CYS A 30 -6.69 0.73 -6.43
N HIS A 31 -7.39 -0.21 -7.06
CA HIS A 31 -8.37 0.01 -8.12
C HIS A 31 -7.80 0.61 -9.41
N HIS A 32 -8.57 0.51 -10.50
CA HIS A 32 -8.21 1.08 -11.79
C HIS A 32 -8.17 2.62 -11.78
N ASP A 33 -8.87 3.25 -10.83
CA ASP A 33 -8.93 4.71 -10.65
C ASP A 33 -7.63 5.30 -10.08
N GLY A 34 -6.70 4.46 -9.60
CA GLY A 34 -5.42 4.92 -9.05
C GLY A 34 -5.52 5.48 -7.63
N GLU A 35 -6.33 4.89 -6.75
CA GLU A 35 -6.40 5.32 -5.35
C GLU A 35 -5.12 4.93 -4.61
N LYS A 36 -4.52 5.85 -3.85
CA LYS A 36 -3.26 5.56 -3.15
C LYS A 36 -3.52 4.72 -1.91
N VAL A 37 -2.70 3.70 -1.69
CA VAL A 37 -2.74 2.96 -0.42
C VAL A 37 -1.79 3.59 0.60
N GLU A 38 -2.20 3.54 1.86
CA GLU A 38 -1.50 4.18 2.98
C GLU A 38 -0.79 3.14 3.83
N LEU A 39 0.39 3.49 4.33
CA LEU A 39 1.18 2.63 5.21
C LEU A 39 0.46 2.48 6.56
N LYS A 40 0.12 1.24 6.93
CA LYS A 40 -0.41 0.95 8.26
C LYS A 40 0.75 0.92 9.24
N LEU A 41 0.97 2.03 9.94
CA LEU A 41 1.91 2.09 11.06
C LEU A 41 1.32 1.27 12.22
N LYS A 42 2.14 0.37 12.79
CA LYS A 42 1.80 -0.27 14.06
C LYS A 42 2.09 0.75 15.16
N THR A 43 1.05 1.19 15.86
CA THR A 43 1.16 1.93 17.12
C THR A 43 1.78 1.05 18.19
#